data_AF-A0A561X061-F1
#
_entry.id   AF-A0A561X061-F1
#
_cell.length_a   1.000
_cell.length_b   1.000
_cell.length_c   1.000
_cell.angle_alpha   90.00
_cell.angle_beta   90.00
_cell.angle_gamma   90.00
#
_symmetry.space_group_name_H-M   'P 1'
#
loop_
_entity.id
_entity.type
_entity.pdbx_description
1 polymer ?
#
loop_
_entity_poly.entity_id
_entity_poly.type
_entity_poly.pdbx_seq_one_letter_code
_entity_poly.pdbx_strand_id
1 'polypeptide(L)'
;MKKIINRKVYDTEKATLVAKYSNGLPSSDFRHVYEDLYITKSGQFFLHAQGGPLTKYSESEGNLTWGIETIILLSKDEAYEWLEEHDKIEAIEKYFGDVIQEG
;
A
#
# COMPACT_ATOMS: atom_id res chain seq x y z
N MET A 1 10.57 -3.45 -4.77
CA MET A 1 11.04 -3.00 -3.44
C MET A 1 11.13 -4.18 -2.50
N LYS A 2 12.20 -4.25 -1.68
CA LYS A 2 12.40 -5.31 -0.69
C LYS A 2 12.84 -4.73 0.65
N LYS A 3 12.11 -5.05 1.71
CA LYS A 3 12.37 -4.53 3.06
C LYS A 3 12.27 -5.64 4.09
N ILE A 4 13.14 -5.59 5.09
CA ILE A 4 13.11 -6.52 6.22
C ILE A 4 12.43 -5.80 7.38
N ILE A 5 11.29 -6.31 7.82
CA ILE A 5 10.51 -5.76 8.94
C ILE A 5 10.23 -6.92 9.90
N ASN A 6 10.47 -6.75 11.20
CA ASN A 6 10.25 -7.81 12.20
C ASN A 6 10.91 -9.16 11.82
N ARG A 7 12.14 -9.14 11.29
CA ARG A 7 12.90 -10.32 10.81
C ARG A 7 12.22 -11.08 9.65
N LYS A 8 11.14 -10.55 9.07
CA LYS A 8 10.47 -11.09 7.88
C LYS A 8 10.87 -10.26 6.66
N VAL A 9 11.07 -10.94 5.54
CA VAL A 9 11.41 -10.31 4.27
C VAL A 9 10.12 -10.03 3.50
N TYR A 10 9.85 -8.76 3.27
CA TYR A 10 8.74 -8.29 2.45
C TYR A 10 9.29 -7.86 1.10
N ASP A 11 8.79 -8.49 0.06
CA ASP A 11 9.30 -8.36 -1.30
C ASP A 11 8.11 -8.20 -2.22
N THR A 12 8.01 -7.04 -2.87
CA THR A 12 6.90 -6.70 -3.77
C THR A 12 6.87 -7.59 -5.02
N GLU A 13 7.99 -8.20 -5.40
CA GLU A 13 8.07 -9.09 -6.58
C GLU A 13 7.62 -10.52 -6.23
N LYS A 14 7.84 -10.95 -4.98
CA LYS A 14 7.39 -12.27 -4.51
C LYS A 14 5.97 -12.28 -3.97
N ALA A 15 5.47 -11.12 -3.58
CA ALA A 15 4.12 -10.96 -3.06
C ALA A 15 3.10 -10.88 -4.20
N THR A 16 1.86 -11.22 -3.88
CA THR A 16 0.74 -11.07 -4.81
C THR A 16 0.17 -9.67 -4.64
N LEU A 17 0.10 -8.93 -5.74
CA LEU A 17 -0.60 -7.65 -5.77
C LEU A 17 -2.10 -7.90 -5.60
N VAL A 18 -2.69 -7.21 -4.62
CA VAL A 18 -4.11 -7.27 -4.30
C VAL A 18 -4.84 -6.12 -4.99
N ALA A 19 -4.36 -4.90 -4.79
CA ALA A 19 -4.99 -3.70 -5.32
C ALA A 19 -3.96 -2.57 -5.49
N LYS A 20 -4.31 -1.60 -6.34
CA LYS A 20 -3.50 -0.40 -6.58
C LYS A 20 -4.34 0.84 -6.40
N TYR A 21 -3.75 1.86 -5.79
CA TYR A 21 -4.32 3.17 -5.66
C TYR A 21 -3.32 4.22 -6.15
N SER A 22 -3.86 5.23 -6.83
CA SER A 22 -3.12 6.41 -7.22
C SER A 22 -4.04 7.61 -7.12
N ASN A 23 -3.51 8.73 -6.64
CA ASN A 23 -4.25 9.98 -6.59
C ASN A 23 -4.46 10.64 -7.97
N GLY A 24 -4.19 9.92 -9.08
CA GLY A 24 -4.37 10.39 -10.46
C GLY A 24 -3.40 11.46 -10.92
N LEU A 25 -2.47 11.88 -10.06
CA LEU A 25 -1.46 12.87 -10.38
C LEU A 25 -0.30 12.26 -11.16
N PRO A 26 0.29 13.00 -12.12
CA PRO A 26 1.47 12.54 -12.83
C PRO A 26 2.68 12.49 -11.89
N SER A 27 3.65 11.63 -12.19
CA SER A 27 4.90 11.50 -11.41
C SER A 27 5.73 12.79 -11.34
N SER A 28 5.48 13.75 -12.25
CA SER A 28 6.09 15.07 -12.22
C SER A 28 5.47 16.00 -11.16
N ASP A 29 4.30 15.66 -10.62
CA ASP A 29 3.65 16.43 -9.55
C ASP A 29 4.22 16.02 -8.19
N PHE A 30 4.63 16.99 -7.38
CA PHE A 30 5.21 16.71 -6.07
C PHE A 30 4.20 16.12 -5.07
N ARG A 31 2.91 16.11 -5.39
CA ARG A 31 1.83 15.55 -4.58
C ARG A 31 1.36 14.18 -5.06
N HIS A 32 2.05 13.56 -6.02
CA HIS A 32 1.69 12.21 -6.47
C HIS A 32 1.77 11.21 -5.32
N VAL A 33 0.77 10.33 -5.23
CA VAL A 33 0.73 9.24 -4.26
C VAL A 33 0.37 7.97 -5.01
N TYR A 34 1.12 6.92 -4.73
CA TYR A 34 0.91 5.55 -5.20
C TYR A 34 0.91 4.63 -3.98
N GLU A 35 -0.17 3.88 -3.81
CA GLU A 35 -0.33 2.94 -2.72
C GLU A 35 -0.76 1.60 -3.30
N ASP A 36 0.14 0.62 -3.26
CA ASP A 36 -0.09 -0.72 -3.79
C ASP A 36 -0.20 -1.70 -2.62
N LEU A 37 -1.35 -2.35 -2.50
CA LEU A 37 -1.60 -3.35 -1.47
C LEU A 37 -1.12 -4.72 -1.95
N TYR A 38 -0.30 -5.37 -1.14
CA TYR A 38 0.25 -6.69 -1.41
C TYR A 38 -0.08 -7.68 -0.29
N ILE A 39 -0.14 -8.96 -0.67
CA ILE A 39 -0.24 -10.08 0.25
C ILE A 39 0.93 -11.05 0.05
N THR A 40 1.59 -11.40 1.14
CA THR A 40 2.62 -12.44 1.13
C THR A 40 2.01 -13.84 1.02
N LYS A 41 2.81 -14.83 0.62
CA LYS A 41 2.39 -16.24 0.61
C LYS A 41 1.94 -16.77 1.98
N SER A 42 2.40 -16.13 3.06
CA SER A 42 2.01 -16.47 4.43
C SER A 42 0.70 -15.82 4.87
N GLY A 43 0.05 -15.01 4.02
CA GLY A 43 -1.19 -14.31 4.34
C GLY A 43 -1.01 -12.98 5.08
N GLN A 44 0.22 -12.49 5.23
CA GLN A 44 0.47 -11.15 5.78
C GLN A 44 0.29 -10.10 4.69
N PHE A 45 -0.56 -9.10 4.96
CA PHE A 45 -0.75 -7.93 4.11
C PHE A 45 0.28 -6.84 4.40
N PHE A 46 0.67 -6.11 3.37
CA PHE A 46 1.51 -4.94 3.48
C PHE A 46 1.24 -3.97 2.34
N LEU A 47 1.29 -2.68 2.64
CA LEU A 47 1.12 -1.60 1.70
C LEU A 47 2.49 -1.11 1.26
N HIS A 48 2.74 -1.14 -0.03
CA HIS A 48 3.86 -0.45 -0.64
C HIS A 48 3.38 0.95 -1.01
N ALA A 49 3.87 1.94 -0.29
CA ALA A 49 3.44 3.31 -0.47
C ALA A 49 4.60 4.19 -0.92
N GLN A 50 4.34 4.96 -1.96
CA GLN A 50 5.27 5.89 -2.55
C GLN A 50 4.56 7.22 -2.72
N GLY A 51 5.24 8.31 -2.41
CA GLY A 51 4.70 9.62 -2.70
C GLY A 51 5.77 10.63 -2.99
N GLY A 52 5.35 11.76 -3.54
CA GLY A 52 6.22 12.89 -3.81
C GLY A 52 6.56 13.69 -2.55
N PRO A 53 7.47 14.68 -2.67
CA PRO A 53 7.98 15.48 -1.56
C PRO A 53 6.93 16.34 -0.83
N LEU A 54 5.71 16.47 -1.35
CA LEU A 54 4.61 17.20 -0.69
C LEU A 54 3.49 16.26 -0.22
N THR A 55 3.83 15.03 0.16
CA THR A 55 2.85 14.01 0.59
C THR A 55 3.19 13.43 1.95
N LYS A 56 2.29 12.59 2.51
CA LYS A 56 2.57 11.83 3.74
C LYS A 56 3.78 10.89 3.62
N TYR A 57 4.22 10.61 2.39
CA TYR A 57 5.38 9.79 2.06
C TYR A 57 6.53 10.67 1.55
N SER A 58 6.92 11.66 2.35
CA SER A 58 8.09 12.51 2.08
C SER A 58 9.07 12.49 3.25
N GLU A 59 10.36 12.60 2.96
CA GLU A 59 11.38 12.94 3.94
C GLU A 59 12.02 14.29 3.61
N SER A 60 12.40 15.01 4.66
CA SER A 60 13.09 16.29 4.55
C SER A 60 14.38 16.26 5.36
N GLU A 61 15.49 16.66 4.74
CA GLU A 61 16.77 16.84 5.40
C GLU A 61 17.32 18.23 5.03
N GLY A 62 17.40 19.12 6.03
CA GLY A 62 17.77 20.51 5.82
C GLY A 62 16.78 21.24 4.90
N ASN A 63 17.29 21.80 3.79
CA ASN A 63 16.49 22.51 2.78
C ASN A 63 16.04 21.62 1.61
N LEU A 64 16.24 20.30 1.71
CA LEU A 64 15.85 19.35 0.68
C LEU A 64 14.66 18.53 1.17
N THR A 65 13.68 18.32 0.30
CA THR A 65 12.55 17.41 0.54
C THR A 65 12.40 16.53 -0.68
N TRP A 66 12.30 15.22 -0.46
CA TRP A 66 12.10 14.25 -1.52
C TRP A 66 10.98 13.28 -1.15
N GLY A 67 10.40 12.68 -2.19
CA GLY A 67 9.45 11.60 -2.04
C GLY A 67 10.14 10.33 -1.58
N ILE A 68 9.52 9.59 -0.66
CA ILE A 68 10.02 8.29 -0.21
C ILE A 68 9.10 7.16 -0.67
N GLU A 69 9.68 5.98 -0.79
CA GLU A 69 8.94 4.72 -0.87
C GLU A 69 9.13 3.94 0.43
N THR A 70 8.05 3.39 0.97
CA THR A 70 8.07 2.60 2.19
C THR A 70 7.12 1.42 2.10
N ILE A 71 7.33 0.46 3.00
CA ILE A 71 6.43 -0.67 3.20
C ILE A 71 5.84 -0.55 4.59
N ILE A 72 4.51 -0.53 4.65
CA ILE A 72 3.73 -0.49 5.88
C ILE A 72 3.07 -1.86 6.04
N LEU A 73 3.24 -2.50 7.19
CA LEU A 73 2.56 -3.75 7.46
C LEU A 73 1.13 -3.45 7.86
N LEU A 74 0.18 -4.15 7.25
CA LEU A 74 -1.22 -4.02 7.56
C LEU A 74 -1.74 -5.35 8.12
N SER A 75 -2.59 -5.24 9.13
CA SER A 75 -3.44 -6.32 9.60
C SER A 75 -4.50 -6.64 8.55
N LYS A 76 -5.17 -7.79 8.68
CA LYS A 76 -6.30 -8.11 7.80
C LYS A 76 -7.39 -7.04 7.83
N ASP A 77 -7.69 -6.54 9.02
CA ASP A 77 -8.69 -5.49 9.26
C ASP A 77 -8.28 -4.18 8.56
N GLU A 78 -7.07 -3.68 8.85
CA GLU A 78 -6.53 -2.48 8.19
C GLU A 78 -6.46 -2.61 6.66
N ALA A 79 -6.15 -3.81 6.15
CA ALA A 79 -6.14 -4.07 4.72
C ALA A 79 -7.56 -4.08 4.12
N TYR A 80 -8.55 -4.56 4.87
CA TYR A 80 -9.96 -4.49 4.47
C TYR A 80 -10.45 -3.04 4.44
N GLU A 81 -10.21 -2.28 5.51
CA GLU A 81 -10.57 -0.85 5.58
C GLU A 81 -9.94 -0.06 4.43
N TRP A 82 -8.68 -0.31 4.12
CA TRP A 82 -8.00 0.31 2.99
C TRP A 82 -8.66 -0.04 1.64
N LEU A 83 -9.05 -1.30 1.45
CA LEU A 83 -9.74 -1.70 0.22
C LEU A 83 -11.13 -1.06 0.11
N GLU A 84 -11.84 -0.94 1.23
CA GLU A 84 -13.17 -0.32 1.30
C GLU A 84 -13.09 1.18 1.00
N GLU A 85 -12.14 1.89 1.62
CA GLU A 85 -11.90 3.32 1.40
C GLU A 85 -11.53 3.65 -0.06
N HIS A 86 -10.97 2.69 -0.79
CA HIS A 86 -10.57 2.84 -2.20
C HIS A 86 -11.47 2.12 -3.20
N ASP A 87 -12.67 1.69 -2.79
CA ASP A 87 -13.69 1.02 -3.61
C ASP A 87 -13.14 -0.20 -4.38
N LYS A 88 -12.26 -0.98 -3.75
CA LYS A 88 -11.61 -2.16 -4.35
C LYS A 88 -12.42 -3.43 -4.15
N ILE A 89 -13.67 -3.39 -4.59
CA ILE A 89 -14.68 -4.45 -4.40
C ILE A 89 -14.16 -5.82 -4.89
N GLU A 90 -13.55 -5.90 -6.08
CA GLU A 90 -13.02 -7.16 -6.63
C GLU A 90 -11.97 -7.82 -5.73
N ALA A 91 -11.14 -7.02 -5.07
CA ALA A 91 -10.14 -7.51 -4.13
C ALA A 91 -10.76 -7.90 -2.78
N ILE A 92 -11.77 -7.15 -2.33
CA ILE A 92 -12.54 -7.48 -1.12
C ILE A 92 -13.25 -8.82 -1.29
N GLU A 93 -13.98 -9.04 -2.38
CA GLU A 93 -14.65 -10.33 -2.64
C GLU A 93 -13.66 -11.50 -2.70
N LYS A 94 -12.49 -11.27 -3.29
CA LYS A 94 -11.48 -12.32 -3.48
C LYS A 94 -10.75 -12.70 -2.19
N TYR A 95 -10.40 -11.74 -1.33
CA TYR A 95 -9.57 -11.96 -0.14
C TYR A 95 -10.35 -11.92 1.17
N PHE A 96 -11.50 -11.26 1.17
CA PHE A 96 -12.37 -11.02 2.31
C PHE A 96 -13.82 -11.44 2.06
N GLY A 97 -14.11 -12.20 1.00
CA GLY A 97 -15.48 -12.65 0.70
C GLY A 97 -16.18 -13.39 1.84
N ASP A 98 -15.43 -13.98 2.76
CA ASP A 98 -15.96 -14.65 3.97
C ASP A 98 -16.45 -13.65 5.05
N VAL A 99 -16.03 -12.39 4.95
CA VAL A 99 -16.29 -11.31 5.93
C VAL A 99 -17.45 -10.42 5.48
N ILE A 100 -17.78 -10.44 4.18
CA ILE A 100 -18.87 -9.64 3.60
C ILE A 100 -20.19 -10.38 3.83
N GLN A 101 -21.22 -9.67 4.28
CA GLN A 101 -22.60 -10.18 4.34
C GLN A 101 -23.48 -9.30 3.43
N GLU A 102 -24.37 -9.93 2.67
CA GLU A 102 -25.41 -9.21 1.93
C GLU A 102 -26.35 -8.52 2.93
N GLY A 103 -26.42 -7.19 2.85
CA GLY A 103 -27.26 -6.33 3.72
C GLY A 103 -28.63 -6.02 3.13
#